data_AF-A0A812S0V3-F1
#
_entry.id   AF-A0A812S0V3-F1
#
_cell.length_a   1.000
_cell.length_b   1.000
_cell.length_c   1.000
_cell.angle_alpha   90.00
_cell.angle_beta   90.00
_cell.angle_gamma   90.00
#
_symmetry.space_group_name_H-M   'P 1'
#
loop_
_entity.id
_entity.type
_entity.pdbx_description
1 polymer ?
#
loop_
_entity_poly.entity_id
_entity_poly.type
_entity_poly.pdbx_seq_one_letter_code
_entity_poly.pdbx_strand_id
1 'polypeptide(L)'
;MQQILKINHVGLRVRSLEVTRQFYEKLGFEFIVGPIGPEPVAVMEHPSGVNINFILNASEDVPPVNLLMDVAAKHTGFTHIALEVDDLEAVEFVIRAAGIVITEAVSLPSGAEFFFVRDPDNNVLEFHQPDADIVALDINDYEMPLYSSDREAAHGIPDEAHRFYQDIGAADALLISFAEHNGSYTAAYKNLYDWTSRIDVKVYQNKPTVMLSTSPGPGGAANVLAAAATSAPFFGADLKASMSVPSFFDSFDTTSGCLNDSGLVKQLRATLSYLVEAV
;
A
#
# COMPACT_ATOMS: atom_id res chain seq x y z
N MET A 1 5.96 5.03 -26.58
CA MET A 1 5.09 6.24 -26.53
C MET A 1 4.97 6.60 -25.06
N GLN A 2 5.43 7.78 -24.65
CA GLN A 2 5.44 8.24 -23.24
C GLN A 2 4.32 9.25 -22.94
N GLN A 3 3.47 9.56 -23.92
CA GLN A 3 2.43 10.59 -23.85
C GLN A 3 1.13 10.10 -23.19
N ILE A 4 1.01 8.80 -22.87
CA ILE A 4 -0.17 8.24 -22.19
C ILE A 4 0.00 8.50 -20.69
N LEU A 5 -0.97 9.20 -20.09
CA LEU A 5 -0.88 9.64 -18.69
C LEU A 5 -1.61 8.70 -17.72
N LYS A 6 -2.83 8.27 -18.09
CA LYS A 6 -3.70 7.44 -17.26
C LYS A 6 -4.85 6.86 -18.09
N ILE A 7 -5.60 5.95 -17.48
CA ILE A 7 -6.94 5.61 -17.95
C ILE A 7 -7.84 6.84 -17.72
N ASN A 8 -8.51 7.31 -18.76
CA ASN A 8 -9.43 8.44 -18.63
C ASN A 8 -10.82 7.99 -18.15
N HIS A 9 -11.35 6.91 -18.73
CA HIS A 9 -12.62 6.30 -18.37
C HIS A 9 -12.69 4.86 -18.85
N VAL A 10 -13.65 4.09 -18.35
CA VAL A 10 -13.99 2.75 -18.84
C VAL A 10 -15.38 2.76 -19.47
N GLY A 11 -15.52 2.19 -20.66
CA GLY A 11 -16.81 2.07 -21.35
C GLY A 11 -17.47 0.73 -21.05
N LEU A 12 -18.68 0.75 -20.48
CA LEU A 12 -19.49 -0.43 -20.22
C LEU A 12 -20.79 -0.38 -21.01
N ARG A 13 -21.05 -1.41 -21.81
CA ARG A 13 -22.33 -1.53 -22.51
C ARG A 13 -23.36 -2.10 -21.57
N VAL A 14 -24.49 -1.42 -21.43
CA VAL A 14 -25.55 -1.78 -20.46
C VAL A 14 -26.93 -1.74 -21.09
N ARG A 15 -27.87 -2.50 -20.52
CA ARG A 15 -29.25 -2.61 -21.04
C ARG A 15 -30.18 -1.54 -20.52
N SER A 16 -30.05 -1.19 -19.25
CA SER A 16 -30.95 -0.25 -18.59
C SER A 16 -30.15 0.73 -17.76
N LEU A 17 -30.14 1.99 -18.19
CA LEU A 17 -29.48 3.07 -17.45
C LEU A 17 -30.01 3.16 -16.01
N GLU A 18 -31.32 3.00 -15.81
CA GLU A 18 -31.92 3.09 -14.47
C GLU A 18 -31.39 2.01 -13.54
N VAL A 19 -31.40 0.75 -13.98
CA VAL A 19 -30.94 -0.40 -13.17
C VAL A 19 -29.44 -0.30 -12.90
N THR A 20 -28.66 0.04 -13.94
CA THR A 20 -27.22 0.24 -13.82
C THR A 20 -26.91 1.36 -12.81
N ARG A 21 -27.56 2.52 -12.93
CA ARG A 21 -27.35 3.63 -12.01
C ARG A 21 -27.64 3.24 -10.57
N GLN A 22 -28.79 2.64 -10.29
CA GLN A 22 -29.15 2.21 -8.94
C GLN A 22 -28.14 1.23 -8.34
N PHE A 23 -27.48 0.41 -9.18
CA PHE A 23 -26.41 -0.46 -8.72
C PHE A 23 -25.14 0.32 -8.38
N TYR A 24 -24.62 1.13 -9.30
CA TYR A 24 -23.36 1.85 -9.11
C TYR A 24 -23.47 2.98 -8.06
N GLU A 25 -24.66 3.57 -7.86
CA GLU A 25 -24.94 4.53 -6.77
C GLU A 25 -24.75 3.86 -5.39
N LYS A 26 -25.03 2.56 -5.24
CA LYS A 26 -24.75 1.81 -3.99
C LYS A 26 -23.25 1.63 -3.73
N LEU A 27 -22.44 1.72 -4.79
CA LEU A 27 -20.98 1.65 -4.73
C LEU A 27 -20.36 3.06 -4.60
N GLY A 28 -21.17 4.10 -4.35
CA GLY A 28 -20.70 5.46 -4.17
C GLY A 28 -20.47 6.26 -5.46
N PHE A 29 -20.82 5.71 -6.64
CA PHE A 29 -20.73 6.48 -7.89
C PHE A 29 -21.83 7.53 -7.97
N GLU A 30 -21.47 8.70 -8.48
CA GLU A 30 -22.38 9.82 -8.70
C GLU A 30 -22.74 9.93 -10.18
N PHE A 31 -24.01 10.22 -10.46
CA PHE A 31 -24.46 10.46 -11.83
C PHE A 31 -24.11 11.87 -12.29
N ILE A 32 -23.35 11.95 -13.38
CA ILE A 32 -22.87 13.23 -13.91
C ILE A 32 -23.79 13.75 -15.01
N VAL A 33 -24.00 12.96 -16.07
CA VAL A 33 -24.79 13.36 -17.24
C VAL A 33 -25.22 12.16 -18.08
N GLY A 34 -26.34 12.24 -18.79
CA GLY A 34 -26.74 11.24 -19.77
C GLY A 34 -28.25 11.00 -19.85
N PRO A 35 -28.71 10.26 -20.88
CA PRO A 35 -27.94 9.89 -22.05
C PRO A 35 -27.64 11.12 -22.94
N ILE A 36 -26.45 11.15 -23.54
CA ILE A 36 -26.02 12.19 -24.49
C ILE A 36 -25.44 11.56 -25.75
N GLY A 37 -25.51 12.31 -26.86
CA GLY A 37 -24.93 11.92 -28.14
C GLY A 37 -25.80 10.98 -28.99
N PRO A 38 -25.40 10.76 -30.26
CA PRO A 38 -26.11 9.88 -31.19
C PRO A 38 -25.94 8.39 -30.85
N GLU A 39 -24.79 8.02 -30.30
CA GLU A 39 -24.62 6.77 -29.56
C GLU A 39 -24.85 7.12 -28.09
N PRO A 40 -26.01 6.80 -27.51
CA PRO A 40 -26.40 7.31 -26.20
C PRO A 40 -25.45 6.80 -25.12
N VAL A 41 -24.73 7.73 -24.48
CA VAL A 41 -23.82 7.47 -23.37
C VAL A 41 -24.28 8.21 -22.13
N ALA A 42 -24.20 7.55 -20.98
CA ALA A 42 -24.32 8.18 -19.68
C ALA A 42 -23.01 8.06 -18.90
N VAL A 43 -22.70 9.05 -18.08
CA VAL A 43 -21.45 9.17 -17.34
C VAL A 43 -21.74 9.11 -15.85
N MET A 44 -21.05 8.21 -15.15
CA MET A 44 -20.98 8.19 -13.69
C MET A 44 -19.53 8.27 -13.24
N GLU A 45 -19.30 8.95 -12.12
CA GLU A 45 -17.96 9.14 -11.56
C GLU A 45 -17.98 8.88 -10.05
N HIS A 46 -17.01 8.11 -9.57
CA HIS A 46 -16.80 7.95 -8.13
C HIS A 46 -15.90 9.10 -7.62
N PRO A 47 -16.08 9.59 -6.37
CA PRO A 47 -15.24 10.64 -5.80
C PRO A 47 -13.71 10.37 -5.83
N SER A 48 -13.30 9.11 -5.96
CA SER A 48 -11.88 8.73 -6.16
C SER A 48 -11.34 9.03 -7.57
N GLY A 49 -12.19 9.47 -8.50
CA GLY A 49 -11.83 9.78 -9.90
C GLY A 49 -12.00 8.61 -10.87
N VAL A 50 -12.62 7.49 -10.44
CA VAL A 50 -13.00 6.40 -11.36
C VAL A 50 -14.20 6.84 -12.18
N ASN A 51 -14.03 6.91 -13.50
CA ASN A 51 -15.05 7.36 -14.44
C ASN A 51 -15.54 6.21 -15.34
N ILE A 52 -16.85 5.99 -15.37
CA ILE A 52 -17.51 4.94 -16.16
C ILE A 52 -18.50 5.57 -17.14
N ASN A 53 -18.35 5.21 -18.41
CA ASN A 53 -19.24 5.58 -19.49
C ASN A 53 -20.15 4.41 -19.84
N PHE A 54 -21.43 4.52 -19.50
CA PHE A 54 -22.46 3.55 -19.83
C PHE A 54 -22.98 3.77 -21.25
N ILE A 55 -22.70 2.80 -22.13
CA ILE A 55 -23.09 2.81 -23.54
C ILE A 55 -24.43 2.07 -23.67
N LEU A 56 -25.48 2.81 -24.03
CA LEU A 56 -26.87 2.33 -24.01
C LEU A 56 -27.29 1.75 -25.36
N ASN A 57 -26.53 0.76 -25.84
CA ASN A 57 -26.79 0.06 -27.11
C ASN A 57 -26.68 -1.47 -27.00
N ALA A 58 -26.88 -2.02 -25.79
CA ALA A 58 -27.00 -3.47 -25.62
C ALA A 58 -28.19 -4.01 -26.42
N SER A 59 -27.99 -5.14 -27.10
CA SER A 59 -29.08 -5.84 -27.79
C SER A 59 -29.97 -6.53 -26.76
N GLU A 60 -31.29 -6.36 -26.92
CA GLU A 60 -32.30 -7.01 -26.07
C GLU A 60 -32.44 -8.51 -26.37
N ASP A 61 -32.07 -8.94 -27.58
CA ASP A 61 -32.26 -10.31 -28.06
C ASP A 61 -31.13 -11.28 -27.64
N VAL A 62 -30.05 -10.75 -27.06
CA VAL A 62 -28.89 -11.56 -26.65
C VAL A 62 -28.99 -11.90 -25.16
N PRO A 63 -28.82 -13.17 -24.74
CA PRO A 63 -28.78 -13.54 -23.33
C PRO A 63 -27.69 -12.77 -22.55
N PRO A 64 -27.87 -12.49 -21.24
CA PRO A 64 -26.89 -11.77 -20.42
C PRO A 64 -25.64 -12.60 -20.07
N VAL A 65 -25.23 -13.53 -20.93
CA VAL A 65 -24.07 -14.38 -20.68
C VAL A 65 -22.81 -13.56 -20.89
N ASN A 66 -21.93 -13.50 -19.88
CA ASN A 66 -20.61 -12.93 -20.06
C ASN A 66 -19.74 -13.94 -20.82
N LEU A 67 -19.55 -13.72 -22.13
CA LEU A 67 -18.83 -14.66 -23.00
C LEU A 67 -17.38 -14.91 -22.55
N LEU A 68 -16.74 -13.97 -21.88
CA LEU A 68 -15.35 -14.12 -21.47
C LEU A 68 -15.21 -14.96 -20.20
N MET A 69 -16.21 -14.90 -19.31
CA MET A 69 -16.11 -15.46 -17.97
C MET A 69 -17.00 -16.69 -17.76
N ASP A 70 -18.15 -16.76 -18.43
CA ASP A 70 -19.21 -17.72 -18.11
C ASP A 70 -19.28 -18.92 -19.08
N VAL A 71 -18.37 -18.99 -20.06
CA VAL A 71 -18.29 -20.12 -21.01
C VAL A 71 -17.00 -20.92 -20.84
N ALA A 72 -17.04 -22.18 -21.29
CA ALA A 72 -15.91 -23.09 -21.16
C ALA A 72 -14.72 -22.71 -22.05
N ALA A 73 -14.99 -22.21 -23.27
CA ALA A 73 -13.96 -21.71 -24.16
C ALA A 73 -13.40 -20.37 -23.65
N LYS A 74 -12.09 -20.27 -23.46
CA LYS A 74 -11.44 -19.04 -22.98
C LYS A 74 -11.09 -18.14 -24.16
N HIS A 75 -11.88 -17.08 -24.33
CA HIS A 75 -11.72 -16.08 -25.38
C HIS A 75 -10.77 -14.97 -24.91
N THR A 76 -10.03 -14.36 -25.85
CA THR A 76 -9.28 -13.12 -25.57
C THR A 76 -10.24 -11.95 -25.40
N GLY A 77 -9.95 -11.03 -24.47
CA GLY A 77 -10.80 -9.87 -24.22
C GLY A 77 -10.52 -9.19 -22.88
N PHE A 78 -11.40 -8.25 -22.53
CA PHE A 78 -11.38 -7.52 -21.25
C PHE A 78 -12.24 -8.25 -20.21
N THR A 79 -11.63 -8.88 -19.21
CA THR A 79 -12.32 -9.81 -18.30
C THR A 79 -13.05 -9.14 -17.15
N HIS A 80 -12.44 -8.14 -16.51
CA HIS A 80 -12.98 -7.46 -15.35
C HIS A 80 -12.36 -6.05 -15.21
N ILE A 81 -13.05 -5.19 -14.47
CA ILE A 81 -12.46 -3.95 -13.93
C ILE A 81 -12.09 -4.24 -12.48
N ALA A 82 -10.84 -3.99 -12.09
CA ALA A 82 -10.41 -4.02 -10.70
C ALA A 82 -10.43 -2.62 -10.10
N LEU A 83 -11.09 -2.48 -8.96
CA LEU A 83 -11.19 -1.27 -8.15
C LEU A 83 -10.35 -1.49 -6.90
N GLU A 84 -9.32 -0.66 -6.73
CA GLU A 84 -8.50 -0.68 -5.53
C GLU A 84 -9.29 -0.12 -4.34
N VAL A 85 -9.18 -0.79 -3.19
CA VAL A 85 -9.81 -0.39 -1.92
C VAL A 85 -8.80 -0.44 -0.78
N ASP A 86 -9.00 0.40 0.21
CA ASP A 86 -8.18 0.48 1.43
C ASP A 86 -8.60 -0.56 2.48
N ASP A 87 -9.91 -0.82 2.61
CA ASP A 87 -10.49 -1.78 3.56
C ASP A 87 -11.51 -2.69 2.85
N LEU A 88 -11.06 -3.89 2.48
CA LEU A 88 -11.87 -4.89 1.81
C LEU A 88 -13.00 -5.43 2.69
N GLU A 89 -12.81 -5.49 4.02
CA GLU A 89 -13.83 -5.98 4.96
C GLU A 89 -14.99 -4.98 5.05
N ALA A 90 -14.69 -3.69 5.13
CA ALA A 90 -15.69 -2.62 5.10
C ALA A 90 -16.47 -2.61 3.77
N VAL A 91 -15.76 -2.78 2.65
CA VAL A 91 -16.40 -2.84 1.32
C VAL A 91 -17.25 -4.10 1.19
N GLU A 92 -16.78 -5.26 1.65
CA GLU A 92 -17.55 -6.51 1.69
C GLU A 92 -18.84 -6.33 2.50
N PHE A 93 -18.78 -5.66 3.65
CA PHE A 93 -19.96 -5.35 4.45
C PHE A 93 -20.99 -4.52 3.67
N VAL A 94 -20.54 -3.46 2.98
CA VAL A 94 -21.41 -2.61 2.15
C VAL A 94 -22.02 -3.41 0.99
N ILE A 95 -21.23 -4.22 0.29
CA ILE A 95 -21.66 -5.08 -0.82
C ILE A 95 -22.76 -6.05 -0.36
N ARG A 96 -22.55 -6.72 0.78
CA ARG A 96 -23.53 -7.66 1.34
C ARG A 96 -24.79 -6.95 1.81
N ALA A 97 -24.66 -5.81 2.48
CA ALA A 97 -25.80 -4.99 2.93
C ALA A 97 -26.63 -4.46 1.75
N ALA A 98 -26.00 -4.18 0.62
CA ALA A 98 -26.64 -3.78 -0.63
C ALA A 98 -27.37 -4.92 -1.37
N GLY A 99 -27.24 -6.16 -0.88
CA GLY A 99 -27.80 -7.36 -1.49
C GLY A 99 -27.03 -7.86 -2.72
N ILE A 100 -25.77 -7.43 -2.88
CA ILE A 100 -24.91 -7.82 -4.00
C ILE A 100 -24.17 -9.10 -3.62
N VAL A 101 -24.14 -10.07 -4.55
CA VAL A 101 -23.52 -11.38 -4.33
C VAL A 101 -22.04 -11.33 -4.69
N ILE A 102 -21.19 -11.69 -3.73
CA ILE A 102 -19.78 -12.00 -3.97
C ILE A 102 -19.68 -13.38 -4.61
N THR A 103 -19.10 -13.44 -5.80
CA THR A 103 -19.00 -14.68 -6.59
C THR A 103 -17.77 -15.50 -6.25
N GLU A 104 -16.69 -14.84 -5.84
CA GLU A 104 -15.41 -15.46 -5.46
C GLU A 104 -14.63 -14.48 -4.59
N ALA A 105 -13.88 -14.99 -3.61
CA ALA A 105 -12.99 -14.23 -2.75
C ALA A 105 -11.66 -14.98 -2.62
N VAL A 106 -10.54 -14.25 -2.67
CA VAL A 106 -9.19 -14.79 -2.71
C VAL A 106 -8.29 -13.96 -1.80
N SER A 107 -7.55 -14.65 -0.93
CA SER A 107 -6.45 -14.06 -0.16
C SER A 107 -5.14 -14.66 -0.67
N LEU A 108 -4.23 -13.82 -1.16
CA LEU A 108 -2.93 -14.27 -1.64
C LEU A 108 -1.94 -14.39 -0.47
N PRO A 109 -0.93 -15.29 -0.57
CA PRO A 109 0.13 -15.37 0.43
C PRO A 109 0.96 -14.08 0.59
N SER A 110 0.85 -13.13 -0.36
CA SER A 110 1.49 -11.81 -0.25
C SER A 110 0.81 -10.92 0.77
N GLY A 111 -0.47 -11.14 1.11
CA GLY A 111 -1.27 -10.23 1.93
C GLY A 111 -2.30 -9.44 1.13
N ALA A 112 -2.19 -9.43 -0.20
CA ALA A 112 -3.23 -8.87 -1.07
C ALA A 112 -4.49 -9.73 -1.02
N GLU A 113 -5.64 -9.08 -0.93
CA GLU A 113 -6.96 -9.73 -0.87
C GLU A 113 -7.88 -9.12 -1.90
N PHE A 114 -8.74 -9.93 -2.51
CA PHE A 114 -9.72 -9.43 -3.46
C PHE A 114 -10.95 -10.32 -3.54
N PHE A 115 -12.06 -9.73 -3.97
CA PHE A 115 -13.27 -10.47 -4.29
C PHE A 115 -13.94 -9.93 -5.54
N PHE A 116 -14.78 -10.77 -6.14
CA PHE A 116 -15.49 -10.46 -7.37
C PHE A 116 -17.00 -10.35 -7.14
N VAL A 117 -17.64 -9.42 -7.82
CA VAL A 117 -19.10 -9.31 -7.95
C VAL A 117 -19.51 -9.19 -9.41
N ARG A 118 -20.81 -9.33 -9.65
CA ARG A 118 -21.42 -9.04 -10.96
C ARG A 118 -22.26 -7.78 -10.90
N ASP A 119 -22.10 -6.94 -11.92
CA ASP A 119 -23.02 -5.83 -12.15
C ASP A 119 -24.33 -6.33 -12.80
N PRO A 120 -25.34 -5.47 -13.03
CA PRO A 120 -26.64 -5.88 -13.56
C PRO A 120 -26.59 -6.54 -14.95
N ASP A 121 -25.53 -6.32 -15.72
CA ASP A 121 -25.32 -6.87 -17.06
C ASP A 121 -24.25 -8.00 -17.05
N ASN A 122 -23.94 -8.55 -15.87
CA ASN A 122 -22.97 -9.62 -15.63
C ASN A 122 -21.51 -9.27 -16.00
N ASN A 123 -21.18 -7.98 -16.07
CA ASN A 123 -19.77 -7.57 -16.07
C ASN A 123 -19.14 -7.94 -14.73
N VAL A 124 -17.85 -8.26 -14.74
CA VAL A 124 -17.11 -8.62 -13.54
C VAL A 124 -16.44 -7.38 -12.97
N LEU A 125 -16.72 -7.11 -11.70
CA LEU A 125 -16.02 -6.11 -10.90
C LEU A 125 -15.19 -6.84 -9.85
N GLU A 126 -13.91 -6.51 -9.76
CA GLU A 126 -13.01 -6.94 -8.70
C GLU A 126 -12.83 -5.79 -7.72
N PHE A 127 -12.95 -6.07 -6.43
CA PHE A 127 -12.50 -5.18 -5.36
C PHE A 127 -11.20 -5.74 -4.84
N HIS A 128 -10.14 -4.95 -4.91
CA HIS A 128 -8.78 -5.38 -4.68
C HIS A 128 -8.16 -4.53 -3.57
N GLN A 129 -7.89 -5.14 -2.43
CA GLN A 129 -7.01 -4.54 -1.44
C GLN A 129 -5.59 -4.99 -1.74
N PRO A 130 -4.71 -4.06 -2.16
CA PRO A 130 -3.34 -4.39 -2.48
C PRO A 130 -2.60 -4.81 -1.19
N ASP A 131 -1.41 -5.35 -1.38
CA ASP A 131 -0.46 -5.45 -0.27
C ASP A 131 -0.07 -4.03 0.21
N ALA A 132 0.57 -3.92 1.37
CA ALA A 132 0.92 -2.64 1.99
C ALA A 132 1.61 -1.66 1.01
N ASP A 133 1.22 -0.38 1.04
CA ASP A 133 1.95 0.67 0.33
C ASP A 133 3.28 0.96 1.04
N ILE A 134 4.39 0.84 0.32
CA ILE A 134 5.75 0.94 0.88
C ILE A 134 6.42 2.19 0.33
N VAL A 135 6.59 3.18 1.22
CA VAL A 135 7.42 4.36 0.95
C VAL A 135 8.82 4.14 1.54
N ALA A 136 9.82 3.95 0.66
CA ALA A 136 11.21 3.84 1.08
C ALA A 136 11.83 5.23 1.29
N LEU A 137 12.30 5.52 2.51
CA LEU A 137 13.04 6.74 2.82
C LEU A 137 14.54 6.47 2.74
N ASP A 138 15.23 7.11 1.80
CA ASP A 138 16.70 7.14 1.80
C ASP A 138 17.19 8.24 2.74
N ILE A 139 17.87 7.85 3.82
CA ILE A 139 18.38 8.81 4.81
C ILE A 139 19.39 9.81 4.21
N ASN A 140 19.97 9.52 3.04
CA ASN A 140 20.87 10.44 2.33
C ASN A 140 20.11 11.68 1.79
N ASP A 141 18.80 11.59 1.58
CA ASP A 141 18.00 12.73 1.15
C ASP A 141 17.85 13.80 2.26
N TYR A 142 18.19 13.45 3.50
CA TYR A 142 18.05 14.28 4.70
C TYR A 142 19.41 14.66 5.31
N GLU A 143 20.43 14.86 4.46
CA GLU A 143 21.74 15.30 4.93
C GLU A 143 21.67 16.69 5.59
N MET A 144 22.25 16.80 6.78
CA MET A 144 22.24 18.01 7.60
C MET A 144 23.61 18.21 8.27
N PRO A 145 23.95 19.44 8.71
CA PRO A 145 25.11 19.64 9.55
C PRO A 145 25.10 18.74 10.78
N LEU A 146 26.27 18.44 11.37
CA LEU A 146 26.29 17.73 12.65
C LEU A 146 25.55 18.52 13.72
N TYR A 147 24.69 17.83 14.47
CA TYR A 147 23.91 18.43 15.54
C TYR A 147 24.82 19.07 16.59
N SER A 148 24.51 20.31 16.94
CA SER A 148 24.99 20.96 18.16
C SER A 148 23.93 21.96 18.64
N SER A 149 23.86 22.15 19.96
CA SER A 149 22.95 23.14 20.56
C SER A 149 23.21 24.56 20.06
N ASP A 150 24.46 24.87 19.72
CA ASP A 150 24.85 26.19 19.19
C ASP A 150 24.29 26.41 17.77
N ARG A 151 24.27 25.37 16.93
CA ARG A 151 23.66 25.44 15.60
C ARG A 151 22.15 25.55 15.69
N GLU A 152 21.52 24.78 16.58
CA GLU A 152 20.08 24.89 16.87
C GLU A 152 19.73 26.32 17.31
N ALA A 153 20.49 26.91 18.23
CA ALA A 153 20.25 28.27 18.69
C ALA A 153 20.48 29.34 17.60
N ALA A 154 21.45 29.13 16.71
CA ALA A 154 21.80 30.10 15.67
C ALA A 154 20.89 30.05 14.44
N HIS A 155 20.42 28.85 14.06
CA HIS A 155 19.77 28.60 12.77
C HIS A 155 18.43 27.88 12.89
N GLY A 156 18.04 27.43 14.08
CA GLY A 156 16.87 26.58 14.28
C GLY A 156 17.13 25.13 13.87
N ILE A 157 16.05 24.36 13.77
CA ILE A 157 16.06 22.97 13.31
C ILE A 157 16.03 22.97 11.77
N PRO A 158 16.87 22.19 11.07
CA PRO A 158 16.87 22.14 9.62
C PRO A 158 15.55 21.63 9.02
N ASP A 159 15.20 22.10 7.83
CA ASP A 159 13.99 21.70 7.10
C ASP A 159 13.98 20.20 6.78
N GLU A 160 15.16 19.60 6.55
CA GLU A 160 15.30 18.17 6.32
C GLU A 160 14.85 17.34 7.53
N ALA A 161 15.10 17.79 8.76
CA ALA A 161 14.60 17.11 9.96
C ALA A 161 13.07 17.21 10.04
N HIS A 162 12.50 18.37 9.70
CA HIS A 162 11.05 18.55 9.65
C HIS A 162 10.40 17.66 8.59
N ARG A 163 10.99 17.57 7.40
CA ARG A 163 10.52 16.70 6.34
C ARG A 163 10.58 15.24 6.75
N PHE A 164 11.70 14.78 7.31
CA PHE A 164 11.83 13.41 7.81
C PHE A 164 10.77 13.08 8.87
N TYR A 165 10.55 13.98 9.84
CA TYR A 165 9.53 13.82 10.88
C TYR A 165 8.11 13.72 10.29
N GLN A 166 7.81 14.52 9.27
CA GLN A 166 6.53 14.48 8.56
C GLN A 166 6.36 13.19 7.75
N ASP A 167 7.39 12.77 7.03
CA ASP A 167 7.36 11.57 6.17
C ASP A 167 7.11 10.31 7.02
N ILE A 168 7.83 10.13 8.13
CA ILE A 168 7.56 9.01 9.06
C ILE A 168 6.23 9.18 9.82
N GLY A 169 5.76 10.42 9.96
CA GLY A 169 4.48 10.76 10.57
C GLY A 169 3.27 10.43 9.69
N ALA A 170 3.45 10.34 8.38
CA ALA A 170 2.40 10.02 7.41
C ALA A 170 2.11 8.52 7.30
N ALA A 171 3.09 7.65 7.57
CA ALA A 171 2.96 6.19 7.38
C ALA A 171 2.26 5.50 8.56
N ASP A 172 1.40 4.49 8.37
CA ASP A 172 0.71 3.83 9.49
C ASP A 172 1.64 2.99 10.39
N ALA A 173 2.72 2.46 9.82
CA ALA A 173 3.72 1.65 10.48
C ALA A 173 5.14 1.97 10.00
N LEU A 174 6.15 1.63 10.81
CA LEU A 174 7.56 1.84 10.50
C LEU A 174 8.33 0.52 10.42
N LEU A 175 9.07 0.34 9.34
CA LEU A 175 10.10 -0.70 9.21
C LEU A 175 11.47 -0.04 9.11
N ILE A 176 12.32 -0.22 10.11
CA ILE A 176 13.61 0.48 10.20
C ILE A 176 14.75 -0.53 10.10
N SER A 177 15.66 -0.36 9.15
CA SER A 177 16.83 -1.24 8.98
C SER A 177 18.13 -0.53 9.36
N PHE A 178 18.86 -1.08 10.33
CA PHE A 178 20.10 -0.51 10.85
C PHE A 178 21.34 -1.18 10.27
N ALA A 179 22.29 -0.34 9.86
CA ALA A 179 23.69 -0.71 9.73
C ALA A 179 24.45 -0.41 11.04
N GLU A 180 25.48 -1.19 11.34
CA GLU A 180 26.32 -1.01 12.53
C GLU A 180 27.70 -0.46 12.14
N HIS A 181 28.04 0.71 12.66
CA HIS A 181 29.38 1.29 12.54
C HIS A 181 30.04 1.26 13.92
N ASN A 182 31.14 0.50 14.04
CA ASN A 182 31.92 0.38 15.28
C ASN A 182 31.08 -0.02 16.52
N GLY A 183 30.13 -0.95 16.36
CA GLY A 183 29.27 -1.41 17.46
C GLY A 183 28.12 -0.47 17.82
N SER A 184 27.84 0.55 17.00
CA SER A 184 26.81 1.56 17.28
C SER A 184 26.08 2.01 16.01
N TYR A 185 25.19 2.99 16.16
CA TYR A 185 24.51 3.67 15.07
C TYR A 185 25.51 4.23 14.06
N THR A 186 25.08 4.30 12.80
CA THR A 186 25.80 5.10 11.81
C THR A 186 25.75 6.57 12.21
N ALA A 187 26.82 7.32 11.91
CA ALA A 187 26.87 8.74 12.18
C ALA A 187 25.74 9.51 11.48
N ALA A 188 25.42 9.11 10.24
CA ALA A 188 24.32 9.69 9.46
C ALA A 188 22.97 9.51 10.17
N TYR A 189 22.61 8.27 10.54
CA TYR A 189 21.35 8.00 11.24
C TYR A 189 21.29 8.73 12.58
N LYS A 190 22.36 8.67 13.38
CA LYS A 190 22.37 9.29 14.71
C LYS A 190 22.23 10.81 14.62
N ASN A 191 22.83 11.45 13.61
CA ASN A 191 22.69 12.87 13.37
C ASN A 191 21.25 13.24 12.96
N LEU A 192 20.67 12.50 12.00
CA LEU A 192 19.28 12.66 11.58
C LEU A 192 18.32 12.52 12.76
N TYR A 193 18.51 11.47 13.55
CA TYR A 193 17.75 11.20 14.76
C TYR A 193 17.88 12.31 15.80
N ASP A 194 19.10 12.79 16.07
CA ASP A 194 19.35 13.84 17.05
C ASP A 194 18.66 15.14 16.68
N TRP A 195 18.77 15.59 15.42
CA TRP A 195 18.04 16.74 14.93
C TRP A 195 16.52 16.57 15.01
N THR A 196 16.01 15.42 14.56
CA THR A 196 14.58 15.11 14.56
C THR A 196 14.01 15.12 15.99
N SER A 197 14.78 14.61 16.97
CA SER A 197 14.40 14.62 18.39
C SER A 197 14.26 16.02 19.01
N ARG A 198 14.75 17.06 18.32
CA ARG A 198 14.58 18.45 18.75
C ARG A 198 13.21 19.01 18.40
N ILE A 199 12.52 18.42 17.42
CA ILE A 199 11.14 18.77 17.03
C ILE A 199 10.18 18.24 18.09
N ASP A 200 10.25 16.93 18.33
CA ASP A 200 9.53 16.24 19.39
C ASP A 200 10.39 15.06 19.87
N VAL A 201 10.37 14.80 21.18
CA VAL A 201 11.05 13.64 21.77
C VAL A 201 10.41 12.33 21.29
N LYS A 202 9.13 12.34 20.93
CA LYS A 202 8.41 11.20 20.35
C LYS A 202 8.66 11.09 18.84
N VAL A 203 9.93 10.92 18.47
CA VAL A 203 10.40 10.80 17.07
C VAL A 203 9.56 9.81 16.27
N TYR A 204 9.28 8.62 16.83
CA TYR A 204 8.51 7.58 16.14
C TYR A 204 6.99 7.72 16.28
N GLN A 205 6.49 8.79 16.90
CA GLN A 205 5.08 9.20 16.88
C GLN A 205 4.06 8.14 17.33
N ASN A 206 4.47 7.26 18.24
CA ASN A 206 3.72 6.10 18.75
C ASN A 206 3.36 5.06 17.69
N LYS A 207 4.08 5.04 16.57
CA LYS A 207 3.81 4.16 15.43
C LYS A 207 4.21 2.70 15.74
N PRO A 208 3.41 1.71 15.35
CA PRO A 208 3.85 0.32 15.27
C PRO A 208 5.16 0.24 14.50
N THR A 209 6.19 -0.34 15.12
CA THR A 209 7.55 -0.34 14.56
C THR A 209 8.16 -1.74 14.61
N VAL A 210 8.78 -2.15 13.52
CA VAL A 210 9.70 -3.29 13.47
C VAL A 210 11.10 -2.79 13.13
N MET A 211 12.09 -3.30 13.88
CA MET A 211 13.50 -2.94 13.69
C MET A 211 14.30 -4.12 13.18
N LEU A 212 15.00 -3.91 12.07
CA LEU A 212 15.89 -4.87 11.45
C LEU A 212 17.33 -4.38 11.56
N SER A 213 18.29 -5.30 11.48
CA SER A 213 19.69 -4.96 11.29
C SER A 213 20.39 -5.99 10.43
N THR A 214 21.46 -5.58 9.76
CA THR A 214 22.34 -6.53 9.07
C THR A 214 23.78 -6.06 9.06
N SER A 215 24.71 -7.01 8.90
CA SER A 215 26.13 -6.71 8.72
C SER A 215 26.82 -7.87 7.99
N PRO A 216 28.01 -7.65 7.41
CA PRO A 216 28.82 -8.75 6.88
C PRO A 216 29.26 -9.77 7.94
N GLY A 217 29.33 -9.38 9.21
CA GLY A 217 29.76 -10.25 10.31
C GLY A 217 28.65 -11.17 10.82
N PRO A 218 29.01 -12.22 11.59
CA PRO A 218 28.07 -13.20 12.12
C PRO A 218 27.09 -12.63 13.16
N GLY A 219 27.35 -11.44 13.68
CA GLY A 219 26.46 -10.76 14.62
C GLY A 219 25.31 -9.99 13.95
N GLY A 220 25.33 -9.80 12.63
CA GLY A 220 24.23 -9.12 11.90
C GLY A 220 23.86 -7.74 12.44
N ALA A 221 24.84 -6.96 12.92
CA ALA A 221 24.60 -5.66 13.57
C ALA A 221 23.73 -5.74 14.86
N ALA A 222 23.86 -6.82 15.63
CA ALA A 222 23.05 -7.01 16.84
C ALA A 222 23.28 -5.96 17.95
N ASN A 223 24.44 -5.29 18.01
CA ASN A 223 24.70 -4.32 19.08
C ASN A 223 23.88 -3.04 18.85
N VAL A 224 23.88 -2.51 17.62
CA VAL A 224 23.04 -1.36 17.28
C VAL A 224 21.56 -1.71 17.39
N LEU A 225 21.15 -2.92 16.97
CA LEU A 225 19.76 -3.36 17.08
C LEU A 225 19.30 -3.41 18.54
N ALA A 226 20.12 -3.96 19.45
CA ALA A 226 19.81 -4.01 20.87
C ALA A 226 19.70 -2.60 21.47
N ALA A 227 20.59 -1.68 21.11
CA ALA A 227 20.54 -0.29 21.56
C ALA A 227 19.29 0.44 21.03
N ALA A 228 18.93 0.22 19.76
CA ALA A 228 17.73 0.76 19.13
C ALA A 228 16.47 0.24 19.80
N ALA A 229 16.30 -1.07 19.87
CA ALA A 229 15.14 -1.69 20.49
C ALA A 229 14.94 -1.27 21.95
N THR A 230 16.03 -1.17 22.72
CA THR A 230 15.97 -0.73 24.13
C THR A 230 15.52 0.71 24.28
N SER A 231 15.95 1.59 23.37
CA SER A 231 15.67 3.02 23.48
C SER A 231 14.35 3.43 22.83
N ALA A 232 13.90 2.73 21.78
CA ALA A 232 12.79 3.13 20.93
C ALA A 232 11.49 3.49 21.67
N PRO A 233 11.03 2.74 22.71
CA PRO A 233 9.80 3.08 23.43
C PRO A 233 9.84 4.45 24.13
N PHE A 234 11.02 4.87 24.61
CA PHE A 234 11.19 6.18 25.23
C PHE A 234 10.92 7.32 24.23
N PHE A 235 11.21 7.08 22.96
CA PHE A 235 11.04 8.01 21.85
C PHE A 235 9.78 7.71 21.01
N GLY A 236 8.83 6.97 21.60
CA GLY A 236 7.51 6.78 21.01
C GLY A 236 7.45 5.72 19.93
N ALA A 237 8.31 4.70 19.91
CA ALA A 237 8.04 3.53 19.08
C ALA A 237 7.14 2.56 19.85
N ASP A 238 6.06 2.09 19.21
CA ASP A 238 5.36 0.88 19.63
C ASP A 238 6.09 -0.32 19.01
N LEU A 239 7.22 -0.70 19.62
CA LEU A 239 8.10 -1.73 19.09
C LEU A 239 7.43 -3.10 19.15
N LYS A 240 7.08 -3.64 17.98
CA LYS A 240 6.39 -4.92 17.84
C LYS A 240 7.33 -6.11 17.78
N ALA A 241 8.40 -6.00 16.99
CA ALA A 241 9.40 -7.04 16.85
C ALA A 241 10.74 -6.48 16.36
N SER A 242 11.79 -7.29 16.47
CA SER A 242 13.09 -6.96 15.91
C SER A 242 13.85 -8.20 15.44
N MET A 243 14.63 -8.08 14.36
CA MET A 243 15.41 -9.20 13.80
C MET A 243 16.77 -8.74 13.28
N SER A 244 17.82 -9.49 13.62
CA SER A 244 19.16 -9.34 13.03
C SER A 244 19.38 -10.39 11.94
N VAL A 245 19.90 -9.95 10.80
CA VAL A 245 20.30 -10.80 9.67
C VAL A 245 21.83 -10.89 9.63
N PRO A 246 22.43 -12.03 10.03
CA PRO A 246 23.88 -12.19 10.05
C PRO A 246 24.44 -12.41 8.63
N SER A 247 25.76 -12.27 8.50
CA SER A 247 26.51 -12.70 7.31
C SER A 247 25.90 -12.24 5.98
N PHE A 248 25.62 -10.94 5.83
CA PHE A 248 24.84 -10.39 4.71
C PHE A 248 25.24 -10.93 3.33
N PHE A 249 26.54 -10.97 3.03
CA PHE A 249 27.04 -11.44 1.73
C PHE A 249 26.85 -12.95 1.49
N ASP A 250 26.69 -13.74 2.55
CA ASP A 250 26.38 -15.17 2.46
C ASP A 250 24.86 -15.42 2.49
N SER A 251 24.09 -14.55 3.14
CA SER A 251 22.65 -14.73 3.40
C SER A 251 21.73 -14.00 2.43
N PHE A 252 22.25 -13.07 1.62
CA PHE A 252 21.47 -12.26 0.67
C PHE A 252 22.08 -12.33 -0.74
N ASP A 253 21.24 -12.63 -1.73
CA ASP A 253 21.60 -12.57 -3.14
C ASP A 253 21.24 -11.21 -3.72
N THR A 254 22.27 -10.41 -4.02
CA THR A 254 22.12 -9.07 -4.59
C THR A 254 21.54 -9.05 -6.01
N THR A 255 21.57 -10.18 -6.72
CA THR A 255 21.02 -10.30 -8.06
C THR A 255 19.51 -10.43 -8.03
N SER A 256 19.00 -11.30 -7.14
CA SER A 256 17.56 -11.52 -6.97
C SER A 256 16.92 -10.56 -5.97
N GLY A 257 17.72 -9.88 -5.14
CA GLY A 257 17.21 -9.03 -4.06
C GLY A 257 16.59 -9.82 -2.91
N CYS A 258 16.97 -11.08 -2.73
CA CYS A 258 16.33 -12.02 -1.81
C CYS A 258 17.31 -12.62 -0.80
N LEU A 259 16.79 -12.93 0.39
CA LEU A 259 17.48 -13.83 1.32
C LEU A 259 17.55 -15.23 0.72
N ASN A 260 18.72 -15.87 0.79
CA ASN A 260 18.95 -17.21 0.25
C ASN A 260 18.79 -18.33 1.30
N ASP A 261 18.66 -17.96 2.58
CA ASP A 261 18.39 -18.90 3.68
C ASP A 261 16.89 -18.95 4.01
N SER A 262 16.29 -20.13 3.83
CA SER A 262 14.85 -20.34 4.09
C SER A 262 14.43 -20.13 5.55
N GLY A 263 15.35 -20.33 6.50
CA GLY A 263 15.13 -20.09 7.92
C GLY A 263 15.03 -18.59 8.23
N LEU A 264 15.96 -17.80 7.69
CA LEU A 264 15.93 -16.34 7.77
C LEU A 264 14.69 -15.76 7.08
N VAL A 265 14.30 -16.28 5.91
CA VAL A 265 13.04 -15.88 5.26
C VAL A 265 11.83 -16.12 6.15
N LYS A 266 11.75 -17.31 6.78
CA LYS A 266 10.66 -17.64 7.69
C LYS A 266 10.64 -16.72 8.91
N GLN A 267 11.81 -16.42 9.49
CA GLN A 267 11.93 -15.54 10.64
C GLN A 267 11.57 -14.09 10.27
N LEU A 268 11.99 -13.61 9.10
CA LEU A 268 11.65 -12.26 8.61
C LEU A 268 10.14 -12.13 8.43
N ARG A 269 9.50 -13.10 7.77
CA ARG A 269 8.03 -13.11 7.62
C ARG A 269 7.30 -13.08 8.96
N ALA A 270 7.72 -13.91 9.92
CA ALA A 270 7.13 -13.92 11.26
C ALA A 270 7.40 -12.62 12.05
N THR A 271 8.49 -11.91 11.73
CA THR A 271 8.80 -10.61 12.36
C THR A 271 7.91 -9.52 11.76
N LEU A 272 7.70 -9.53 10.44
CA LEU A 272 6.90 -8.53 9.73
C LEU A 272 5.39 -8.69 9.95
N SER A 273 4.90 -9.90 10.26
CA SER A 273 3.47 -10.11 10.52
C SER A 273 2.93 -9.24 11.67
N TYR A 274 3.78 -8.89 12.64
CA TYR A 274 3.38 -7.99 13.73
C TYR A 274 3.14 -6.55 13.30
N LEU A 275 3.67 -6.10 12.14
CA LEU A 275 3.28 -4.80 11.58
C LEU A 275 1.89 -4.88 10.96
N VAL A 276 1.64 -5.93 10.18
CA VAL A 276 0.35 -6.17 9.52
C VAL A 276 -0.78 -6.30 10.54
N GLU A 277 -0.54 -6.92 11.69
CA GLU A 277 -1.53 -7.04 12.77
C GLU A 277 -1.78 -5.73 13.55
N ALA A 278 -0.90 -4.73 13.38
CA ALA A 278 -0.91 -3.51 14.19
C ALA A 278 -1.46 -2.28 13.48
N VAL A 279 -1.68 -2.38 12.17
CA VAL A 279 -2.35 -1.39 11.32
C VAL A 279 -3.72 -1.93 10.90
#